data_AF-A0A821UIY8-F1
#
_entry.id   AF-A0A821UIY8-F1
#
_cell.length_a   1.000
_cell.length_b   1.000
_cell.length_c   1.000
_cell.angle_alpha   90.00
_cell.angle_beta   90.00
_cell.angle_gamma   90.00
#
_symmetry.space_group_name_H-M   'P 1'
#
loop_
_entity.id
_entity.type
_entity.pdbx_description
1 polymer ?
#
loop_
_entity_poly.entity_id
_entity_poly.type
_entity_poly.pdbx_seq_one_letter_code
_entity_poly.pdbx_strand_id
1 'polypeptide(L)'
;MLEIPGSQRGEKADRLAECLREVLADVARVERPVKCADLYIRDLDNSVTVEEVMTAVAAKGGSSAHQIKPGQILGRGNSST
;
A
#
# COMPACT_ATOMS: atom_id res chain seq x y z
N MET A 1 -5.12 20.21 -0.01
CA MET A 1 -5.64 18.87 -0.35
C MET A 1 -6.83 19.06 -1.28
N LEU A 2 -6.85 18.36 -2.42
CA LEU A 2 -7.92 18.46 -3.42
C LEU A 2 -8.76 17.19 -3.37
N GLU A 3 -10.06 17.32 -3.11
CA GLU A 3 -10.98 16.19 -2.94
C GLU A 3 -11.94 16.09 -4.12
N ILE A 4 -12.24 14.86 -4.55
CA ILE A 4 -13.25 14.59 -5.57
C ILE A 4 -14.48 13.95 -4.90
N PRO A 5 -15.59 14.68 -4.76
CA PRO A 5 -16.83 14.14 -4.22
C PRO A 5 -17.58 13.29 -5.26
N GLY A 6 -18.51 12.45 -4.79
CA GLY A 6 -19.45 11.71 -5.63
C GLY A 6 -19.03 10.28 -6.02
N SER A 7 -19.81 9.68 -6.91
CA SER A 7 -19.55 8.35 -7.47
C SER A 7 -18.31 8.35 -8.37
N GLN A 8 -17.63 7.20 -8.46
CA GLN A 8 -16.37 7.03 -9.21
C GLN A 8 -15.23 7.95 -8.76
N ARG A 9 -15.27 8.45 -7.51
CA ARG A 9 -14.23 9.31 -6.94
C ARG A 9 -12.80 8.75 -7.08
N GLY A 10 -12.65 7.43 -7.03
CA GLY A 10 -11.35 6.76 -7.20
C GLY A 10 -10.78 7.01 -8.60
N GLU A 11 -11.49 6.54 -9.62
CA GLU A 11 -11.09 6.69 -11.04
C GLU A 11 -10.88 8.16 -11.44
N LYS A 12 -11.76 9.06 -10.99
CA LYS A 12 -11.61 10.50 -11.27
C LYS A 12 -10.37 11.09 -10.58
N ALA A 13 -10.06 10.65 -9.36
CA ALA A 13 -8.88 11.12 -8.63
C ALA A 13 -7.60 10.61 -9.28
N ASP A 14 -7.64 9.38 -9.81
CA ASP A 14 -6.51 8.80 -10.52
C ASP A 14 -6.23 9.55 -11.83
N ARG A 15 -7.28 9.81 -12.64
CA ARG A 15 -7.15 10.65 -13.86
C ARG A 15 -6.64 12.05 -13.56
N LEU A 16 -7.14 12.67 -12.50
CA LEU A 16 -6.68 14.01 -12.10
C LEU A 16 -5.20 13.98 -11.70
N ALA A 17 -4.77 12.97 -10.94
CA ALA A 17 -3.37 12.83 -10.55
C ALA A 17 -2.46 12.61 -11.77
N GLU A 18 -2.90 11.85 -12.77
CA GLU A 18 -2.18 11.67 -14.04
C GLU A 18 -2.02 12.98 -14.80
N CYS A 19 -3.11 13.72 -15.04
CA CYS A 19 -3.05 15.01 -15.72
C CYS A 19 -2.17 16.03 -14.96
N LEU A 20 -2.24 16.03 -13.62
CA LEU A 20 -1.39 16.92 -12.81
C LEU A 20 0.09 16.53 -12.90
N ARG A 21 0.43 15.24 -12.97
CA ARG A 21 1.83 14.80 -13.16
C ARG A 21 2.39 15.26 -14.51
N GLU A 22 1.58 15.24 -15.56
CA GLU A 22 1.99 15.71 -16.89
C GLU A 22 2.28 17.22 -16.88
N VAL A 23 1.38 18.01 -16.29
CA VAL A 23 1.49 19.48 -16.29
C VAL A 23 2.56 19.98 -15.31
N LEU A 24 2.78 19.28 -14.20
CA LEU A 24 3.66 19.72 -13.11
C LEU A 24 4.99 18.97 -13.03
N ALA A 25 5.33 18.15 -14.03
CA ALA A 25 6.47 17.24 -14.03
C ALA A 25 7.78 17.88 -13.49
N ASP A 26 8.07 19.12 -13.89
CA ASP A 26 9.30 19.84 -13.54
C ASP A 26 9.15 20.85 -12.39
N VAL A 27 7.93 21.03 -11.88
CA VAL A 27 7.60 22.09 -10.90
C VAL A 27 7.22 21.52 -9.54
N ALA A 28 6.52 20.38 -9.51
CA ALA A 28 6.05 19.80 -8.26
C ALA A 28 5.82 18.28 -8.36
N ARG A 29 6.06 17.58 -7.26
CA ARG A 29 5.69 16.17 -7.13
C ARG A 29 4.20 16.05 -6.82
N VAL A 30 3.48 15.31 -7.65
CA VAL A 30 2.05 15.03 -7.46
C VAL A 30 1.87 13.66 -6.80
N GLU A 31 1.38 13.69 -5.56
CA GLU A 31 0.99 12.49 -4.83
C GLU A 31 -0.53 12.33 -4.83
N ARG A 32 -0.98 11.07 -4.87
CA ARG A 32 -2.39 10.68 -4.78
C ARG A 32 -2.60 10.00 -3.42
N PRO A 33 -3.01 10.73 -2.37
CA PRO A 33 -3.25 10.12 -1.06
C PRO A 33 -4.40 9.11 -1.15
N VAL A 34 -4.21 7.96 -0.52
CA VAL A 34 -5.23 6.94 -0.27
C VAL A 34 -5.33 6.73 1.24
N LYS A 35 -6.48 6.28 1.73
CA LYS A 35 -6.57 5.81 3.11
C LYS A 35 -5.71 4.56 3.25
N CYS A 36 -4.83 4.53 4.25
CA CYS A 36 -4.00 3.39 4.58
C CYS A 36 -4.37 2.89 5.99
N ALA A 37 -4.06 1.62 6.25
CA ALA A 37 -4.17 1.02 7.58
C ALA A 37 -2.96 0.12 7.83
N ASP A 38 -2.48 0.10 9.07
CA ASP A 38 -1.41 -0.80 9.49
C ASP A 38 -1.97 -2.17 9.87
N LEU A 39 -1.31 -3.24 9.43
CA LEU A 39 -1.71 -4.62 9.68
C LEU A 39 -0.56 -5.36 10.39
N TYR A 40 -0.88 -6.00 11.51
CA TYR A 40 0.05 -6.88 12.24
C TYR A 40 -0.44 -8.32 12.14
N ILE A 41 0.37 -9.17 11.52
CA ILE A 41 0.07 -10.59 11.34
C ILE A 41 1.02 -11.38 12.24
N ARG A 42 0.47 -12.34 12.99
CA ARG A 42 1.19 -13.16 13.96
C ARG A 42 0.90 -14.64 13.69
N ASP A 43 1.64 -15.51 14.38
CA ASP A 43 1.50 -16.97 14.31
C ASP A 43 1.69 -17.53 12.89
N LEU A 44 2.57 -16.86 12.12
CA LEU A 44 3.04 -17.37 10.83
C LEU A 44 3.99 -18.55 11.05
N ASP A 45 3.86 -19.56 10.21
CA ASP A 45 4.84 -20.65 10.17
C ASP A 45 6.21 -20.12 9.74
N ASN A 46 7.29 -20.73 10.24
CA ASN A 46 8.66 -20.29 9.96
C ASN A 46 9.06 -20.44 8.47
N SER A 47 8.29 -21.18 7.68
CA SER A 47 8.48 -21.27 6.22
C SER A 47 7.91 -20.08 5.44
N VAL A 48 7.06 -19.25 6.06
CA VAL A 48 6.34 -18.17 5.38
C VAL A 48 7.27 -17.00 5.06
N THR A 49 7.26 -16.60 3.79
CA THR A 49 8.00 -15.44 3.28
C THR A 49 7.17 -14.15 3.30
N VAL A 50 7.86 -13.01 3.24
CA VAL A 50 7.21 -11.69 3.17
C VAL A 50 6.37 -11.57 1.88
N GLU A 51 6.87 -12.10 0.78
CA GLU A 51 6.25 -12.09 -0.53
C GLU A 51 4.93 -12.87 -0.55
N GLU A 52 4.88 -14.03 0.10
CA GLU A 52 3.66 -14.83 0.24
C GLU A 52 2.58 -14.06 1.02
N VAL A 53 2.97 -13.43 2.14
CA VAL A 53 2.06 -12.59 2.93
C VAL A 53 1.56 -11.41 2.11
N MET A 54 2.45 -10.69 1.42
CA MET A 54 2.07 -9.57 0.56
C MET A 54 1.10 -9.98 -0.54
N THR A 55 1.35 -11.14 -1.18
CA THR A 55 0.50 -11.66 -2.24
C THR A 55 -0.90 -11.99 -1.70
N ALA A 56 -0.98 -12.64 -0.54
CA ALA A 56 -2.25 -12.97 0.11
C ALA A 56 -3.03 -11.71 0.53
N VAL A 57 -2.35 -10.71 1.10
CA VAL A 57 -2.96 -9.43 1.50
C VAL A 57 -3.45 -8.65 0.29
N ALA A 58 -2.65 -8.57 -0.79
CA ALA A 58 -3.03 -7.92 -2.04
C ALA A 58 -4.28 -8.59 -2.65
N ALA A 59 -4.26 -9.91 -2.75
CA ALA A 59 -5.38 -10.70 -3.30
C ALA A 59 -6.67 -10.52 -2.47
N LYS A 60 -6.57 -10.51 -1.14
CA LYS A 60 -7.75 -10.37 -0.27
C LYS A 60 -8.25 -8.94 -0.17
N GLY A 61 -7.34 -7.97 -0.17
CA GLY A 61 -7.63 -6.54 -0.02
C GLY A 61 -7.97 -5.82 -1.32
N GLY A 62 -7.87 -6.50 -2.47
CA GLY A 62 -8.07 -5.88 -3.80
C GLY A 62 -7.07 -4.74 -4.08
N SER A 63 -5.94 -4.74 -3.39
CA SER A 63 -4.90 -3.72 -3.49
C SER A 63 -3.75 -4.25 -4.35
N SER A 64 -3.09 -3.38 -5.11
CA SER A 64 -1.88 -3.77 -5.83
C SER A 64 -0.75 -4.05 -4.83
N ALA A 65 0.08 -5.06 -5.08
CA ALA A 65 1.24 -5.37 -4.25
C ALA A 65 2.19 -4.17 -4.09
N HIS A 66 2.24 -3.27 -5.09
CA HIS A 66 3.03 -2.03 -5.03
C HIS A 66 2.53 -1.00 -4.02
N GLN A 67 1.29 -1.13 -3.55
CA GLN A 67 0.70 -0.24 -2.54
C GLN A 67 0.91 -0.75 -1.11
N ILE A 68 1.44 -1.96 -0.96
CA ILE A 68 1.70 -2.59 0.35
C ILE A 68 3.17 -2.36 0.70
N LYS A 69 3.42 -1.86 1.90
CA LYS A 69 4.78 -1.73 2.45
C LYS A 69 4.96 -2.83 3.50
N PRO A 70 5.76 -3.87 3.23
CA PRO A 70 5.96 -4.93 4.19
C PRO A 70 6.83 -4.46 5.36
N GLY A 71 6.51 -4.98 6.54
CA GLY A 71 7.45 -5.01 7.67
C GLY A 71 8.36 -6.26 7.60
N GLN A 72 9.29 -6.37 8.53
CA GLN A 72 10.10 -7.59 8.68
C GLN A 72 9.29 -8.69 9.37
N ILE A 73 9.42 -9.94 8.91
CA ILE A 73 8.94 -11.10 9.67
C ILE A 73 9.96 -11.37 10.77
N LEU A 74 9.54 -11.17 12.01
CA LEU A 74 10.33 -11.47 13.19
C LEU A 74 10.00 -12.88 13.66
N GLY A 75 10.99 -13.78 13.60
CA GLY A 75 10.91 -15.06 14.26
C GLY A 75 10.76 -14.87 15.77
N ARG A 76 10.15 -15.85 16.45
CA ARG A 76 10.04 -15.84 17.91
C ARG A 76 11.45 -15.82 18.50
N GLY A 77 11.89 -14.65 18.96
CA GLY A 77 13.24 -14.45 19.47
C GLY A 77 13.57 -15.47 20.54
N ASN A 78 14.56 -16.30 20.28
CA ASN A 78 15.18 -17.18 21.26
C ASN A 78 15.98 -16.30 22.22
N SER A 79 15.31 -15.77 23.24
CA SER A 79 15.95 -15.24 24.44
C SER A 79 16.50 -16.41 25.25
N SER A 80 17.73 -16.83 24.94
CA SER A 80 18.54 -17.68 25.80
C SER A 80 19.70 -16.86 26.34
N THR A 81 19.86 -16.98 27.67
CA THR A 81 20.91 -16.45 28.56
C THR A 81 20.66 -15.08 29.16
#